data_AF-A0A1I7RMN5-F1
#
_entry.id   AF-A0A1I7RMN5-F1
#
_cell.length_a   1.000
_cell.length_b   1.000
_cell.length_c   1.000
_cell.angle_alpha   90.00
_cell.angle_beta   90.00
_cell.angle_gamma   90.00
#
_symmetry.space_group_name_H-M   'P 1'
#
loop_
_entity.id
_entity.type
_entity.pdbx_description
1 polymer ?
#
loop_
_entity_poly.entity_id
_entity_poly.type
_entity_poly.pdbx_seq_one_letter_code
_entity_poly.pdbx_strand_id
1 'polypeptide(L)'
;MNNLLLGCLCLTALNVHGFDITEEYFGTVHDGVLTNTNYQPAEFDRHPQRNGEKIIGFPAFYDEPDYSYFGQAFPEQGKWCGIFNVKNGPYETCDGFRVLVNVPGNEFNLRNPDNMKPDDEKVYFRGVALVLVRDPNASGDTIFGTYVEEPQVLQYVAYNGQAEQYSGDDASTGDRILLVVKSVTAK
;
A
#
# COMPACT_ATOMS: atom_id res chain seq x y z
N MET A 1 22.77 -51.30 15.77
CA MET A 1 21.38 -50.78 15.84
C MET A 1 21.47 -49.30 16.17
N ASN A 2 21.43 -48.43 15.16
CA ASN A 2 21.47 -46.98 15.34
C ASN A 2 20.08 -46.42 15.03
N ASN A 3 19.44 -45.82 16.03
CA ASN A 3 18.18 -45.10 15.89
C ASN A 3 18.46 -43.72 15.29
N LEU A 4 18.01 -43.49 14.05
CA LEU A 4 17.82 -42.14 13.52
C LEU A 4 16.46 -41.62 14.00
N LEU A 5 16.47 -40.67 14.92
CA LEU A 5 15.32 -39.81 15.20
C LEU A 5 15.29 -38.71 14.12
N LEU A 6 14.45 -38.92 13.11
CA LEU A 6 14.13 -37.92 12.11
C LEU A 6 13.11 -36.95 12.73
N GLY A 7 13.61 -35.84 13.26
CA GLY A 7 12.77 -34.73 13.74
C GLY A 7 12.11 -34.04 12.55
N CYS A 8 10.85 -34.36 12.31
CA CYS A 8 9.99 -33.63 11.39
C CYS A 8 9.64 -32.29 12.05
N LEU A 9 10.34 -31.20 11.68
CA LEU A 9 9.87 -29.86 11.96
C LEU A 9 8.60 -29.63 11.11
N CYS A 10 7.44 -29.68 11.75
CA CYS A 10 6.23 -29.07 11.21
C CYS A 10 6.49 -27.56 11.13
N LEU A 11 6.84 -27.08 9.94
CA LEU A 11 6.71 -25.67 9.59
C LEU A 11 5.20 -25.37 9.63
N THR A 12 4.71 -24.83 10.74
CA THR A 12 3.38 -24.22 10.76
C THR A 12 3.45 -23.01 9.84
N ALA A 13 2.91 -23.14 8.63
CA ALA A 13 2.55 -21.99 7.83
C ALA A 13 1.59 -21.15 8.67
N LEU A 14 2.13 -20.09 9.29
CA LEU A 14 1.31 -19.03 9.85
C LEU A 14 0.56 -18.44 8.65
N ASN A 15 -0.71 -18.82 8.50
CA ASN A 15 -1.64 -18.07 7.67
C ASN A 15 -1.73 -16.68 8.27
N VAL A 16 -0.90 -15.76 7.80
CA VAL A 16 -1.08 -14.33 8.05
C VAL A 16 -2.39 -13.97 7.36
N HIS A 17 -3.46 -13.80 8.15
CA HIS A 17 -4.75 -13.38 7.62
C HIS A 17 -4.61 -11.92 7.15
N GLY A 18 -4.94 -11.67 5.89
CA GLY A 18 -5.04 -10.32 5.36
C GLY A 18 -6.36 -9.67 5.80
N PHE A 19 -6.34 -8.36 5.99
CA PHE A 19 -7.54 -7.56 6.18
C PHE A 19 -7.98 -6.98 4.83
N ASP A 20 -8.99 -7.58 4.22
CA ASP A 20 -9.62 -7.05 3.02
C ASP A 20 -10.50 -5.84 3.39
N ILE A 21 -10.07 -4.64 2.99
CA ILE A 21 -10.93 -3.45 3.07
C ILE A 21 -12.04 -3.52 2.02
N THR A 22 -13.14 -2.82 2.26
CA THR A 22 -14.27 -2.74 1.32
C THR A 22 -14.41 -1.32 0.76
N GLU A 23 -15.36 -1.12 -0.16
CA GLU A 23 -15.64 0.20 -0.75
C GLU A 23 -15.98 1.28 0.29
N GLU A 24 -16.42 0.91 1.51
CA GLU A 24 -16.71 1.88 2.59
C GLU A 24 -15.47 2.63 3.11
N TYR A 25 -14.28 2.10 2.86
CA TYR A 25 -13.01 2.71 3.24
C TYR A 25 -12.51 3.73 2.21
N PHE A 26 -13.32 4.03 1.19
CA PHE A 26 -12.93 4.91 0.11
C PHE A 26 -13.91 6.07 -0.10
N GLY A 27 -13.36 7.26 -0.34
CA GLY A 27 -14.05 8.31 -1.09
C GLY A 27 -13.75 8.17 -2.58
N THR A 28 -14.67 8.59 -3.43
CA THR A 28 -14.51 8.56 -4.89
C THR A 28 -14.18 9.95 -5.42
N VAL A 29 -13.17 10.06 -6.28
CA VAL A 29 -12.88 11.31 -6.97
C VAL A 29 -13.52 11.28 -8.36
N HIS A 30 -14.38 12.27 -8.61
CA HIS A 30 -14.97 12.52 -9.93
C HIS A 30 -14.82 14.00 -10.29
N ASP A 31 -14.37 14.31 -11.50
CA ASP A 31 -14.11 15.69 -11.95
C ASP A 31 -13.26 16.54 -10.96
N GLY A 32 -12.30 15.89 -10.29
CA GLY A 32 -11.41 16.52 -9.30
C GLY A 32 -12.04 16.73 -7.92
N VAL A 33 -13.25 16.24 -7.67
CA VAL A 33 -13.96 16.39 -6.39
C VAL A 33 -14.02 15.07 -5.65
N LEU A 34 -13.58 15.05 -4.40
CA LEU A 34 -13.75 13.91 -3.51
C LEU A 34 -15.20 13.84 -3.01
N THR A 35 -15.86 12.73 -3.26
CA THR A 35 -17.28 12.47 -2.98
C THR A 35 -17.46 11.10 -2.33
N ASN A 36 -18.69 10.71 -2.01
CA ASN A 36 -19.05 9.40 -1.43
C ASN A 36 -18.35 9.06 -0.11
N THR A 37 -17.97 10.07 0.66
CA THR A 37 -17.41 9.92 1.99
C THR A 37 -17.70 11.17 2.84
N ASN A 38 -17.82 10.97 4.15
CA ASN A 38 -17.84 12.05 5.15
C ASN A 38 -16.56 12.07 5.99
N TYR A 39 -15.61 11.21 5.66
CA TYR A 39 -14.36 11.02 6.39
C TYR A 39 -13.21 11.74 5.71
N GLN A 40 -12.20 12.10 6.51
CA GLN A 40 -10.97 12.68 5.99
C GLN A 40 -10.14 11.60 5.28
N PRO A 41 -9.37 11.97 4.24
CA PRO A 41 -8.35 11.10 3.66
C PRO A 41 -7.44 10.47 4.72
N ALA A 42 -7.02 9.23 4.47
CA ALA A 42 -6.21 8.47 5.40
C ALA A 42 -4.81 9.07 5.53
N GLU A 43 -4.42 9.33 6.77
CA GLU A 43 -3.10 9.82 7.16
C GLU A 43 -2.43 8.79 8.06
N PHE A 44 -1.10 8.69 7.96
CA PHE A 44 -0.29 7.75 8.72
C PHE A 44 0.81 8.52 9.42
N ASP A 45 1.31 7.99 10.55
CA ASP A 45 2.45 8.58 11.28
C ASP A 45 3.66 8.86 10.37
N ARG A 46 3.86 8.03 9.34
CA ARG A 46 4.83 8.29 8.27
C ARG A 46 4.08 8.63 6.99
N HIS A 47 4.35 9.81 6.46
CA HIS A 47 3.80 10.29 5.21
C HIS A 47 4.76 10.06 4.04
N PRO A 48 4.28 10.21 2.80
CA PRO A 48 5.15 10.40 1.66
C PRO A 48 6.15 11.54 1.91
N GLN A 49 7.40 11.32 1.50
CA GLN A 49 8.51 12.25 1.65
C GLN A 49 9.20 12.45 0.31
N ARG A 50 9.68 13.67 0.05
CA ARG A 50 10.54 14.00 -1.10
C ARG A 50 11.77 14.72 -0.60
N ASN A 51 12.94 14.20 -0.93
CA ASN A 51 14.24 14.57 -0.37
C ASN A 51 14.23 14.57 1.17
N GLY A 52 13.52 13.63 1.79
CA GLY A 52 13.33 13.54 3.25
C GLY A 52 12.34 14.53 3.85
N GLU A 53 11.81 15.48 3.07
CA GLU A 53 10.79 16.43 3.54
C GLU A 53 9.39 15.84 3.37
N LYS A 54 8.54 16.00 4.40
CA LYS A 54 7.14 15.58 4.34
C LYS A 54 6.42 16.33 3.22
N ILE A 55 5.71 15.60 2.36
CA ILE A 55 4.82 16.19 1.36
C ILE A 55 3.36 15.81 1.63
N ILE A 56 2.44 16.49 0.96
CA ILE A 56 1.02 16.12 0.97
C ILE A 56 0.82 14.99 -0.03
N GLY A 57 0.42 13.82 0.46
CA GLY A 57 0.10 12.65 -0.35
C GLY A 57 -0.73 11.67 0.46
N PHE A 58 -1.70 11.04 -0.19
CA PHE A 58 -2.67 10.14 0.42
C PHE A 58 -2.75 8.83 -0.37
N PRO A 59 -3.08 7.69 0.24
CA PRO A 59 -3.28 6.45 -0.51
C PRO A 59 -4.45 6.58 -1.47
N ALA A 60 -4.21 6.18 -2.71
CA ALA A 60 -5.21 6.18 -3.75
C ALA A 60 -5.32 4.80 -4.39
N PHE A 61 -6.46 4.51 -4.98
CA PHE A 61 -6.74 3.25 -5.64
C PHE A 61 -7.44 3.47 -6.98
N TYR A 62 -6.99 2.77 -8.01
CA TYR A 62 -7.49 2.82 -9.38
C TYR A 62 -7.70 1.41 -9.92
N ASP A 63 -8.84 1.19 -10.57
CA ASP A 63 -9.19 -0.11 -11.17
C ASP A 63 -9.20 -0.03 -12.69
N GLU A 64 -8.58 -1.02 -13.32
CA GLU A 64 -8.89 -1.46 -14.68
C GLU A 64 -9.71 -2.77 -14.61
N PRO A 65 -10.39 -3.18 -15.70
CA PRO A 65 -11.21 -4.41 -15.71
C PRO A 65 -10.49 -5.67 -15.21
N ASP A 66 -9.18 -5.77 -15.43
CA ASP A 66 -8.39 -6.97 -15.17
C ASP A 66 -7.32 -6.79 -14.07
N TYR A 67 -7.15 -5.57 -13.54
CA TYR A 67 -6.09 -5.29 -12.57
C TYR A 67 -6.37 -4.04 -11.74
N SER A 68 -5.89 -4.04 -10.51
CA SER A 68 -6.09 -3.00 -9.51
C SER A 68 -4.77 -2.41 -9.06
N TYR A 69 -4.72 -1.10 -8.87
CA TYR A 69 -3.49 -0.36 -8.58
C TYR A 69 -3.70 0.57 -7.39
N PHE A 70 -2.88 0.41 -6.35
CA PHE A 70 -2.63 1.46 -5.38
C PHE A 70 -1.61 2.48 -5.93
N GLY A 71 -1.79 3.73 -5.51
CA GLY A 71 -0.92 4.85 -5.86
C GLY A 71 -1.09 5.98 -4.86
N GLN A 72 -0.82 7.20 -5.32
CA GLN A 72 -0.84 8.39 -4.47
C GLN A 72 -1.81 9.44 -5.02
N ALA A 73 -2.68 9.94 -4.15
CA ALA A 73 -3.52 11.10 -4.40
C ALA A 73 -2.92 12.36 -3.76
N PHE A 74 -3.18 13.50 -4.37
CA PHE A 74 -2.73 14.81 -3.91
C PHE A 74 -3.69 15.91 -4.38
N PRO A 75 -3.85 16.98 -3.60
CA PRO A 75 -4.59 18.16 -4.03
C PRO A 75 -3.70 19.04 -4.92
N GLU A 76 -4.17 19.34 -6.13
CA GLU A 76 -3.52 20.27 -7.06
C GLU A 76 -4.53 21.31 -7.56
N GLN A 77 -4.22 22.59 -7.37
CA GLN A 77 -5.04 23.72 -7.83
C GLN A 77 -6.54 23.62 -7.45
N GLY A 78 -6.83 23.07 -6.26
CA GLY A 78 -8.19 22.88 -5.75
C GLY A 78 -8.91 21.64 -6.26
N LYS A 79 -8.23 20.77 -7.01
CA LYS A 79 -8.72 19.46 -7.46
C LYS A 79 -7.96 18.32 -6.80
N TRP A 80 -8.63 17.19 -6.63
CA TRP A 80 -7.98 15.93 -6.29
C TRP A 80 -7.48 15.25 -7.56
N CYS A 81 -6.19 14.94 -7.58
CA CYS A 81 -5.57 14.15 -8.63
C CYS A 81 -4.84 12.96 -8.01
N GLY A 82 -4.60 11.93 -8.80
CA GLY A 82 -3.94 10.70 -8.41
C GLY A 82 -2.96 10.23 -9.47
N ILE A 83 -1.85 9.65 -9.02
CA ILE A 83 -0.82 9.06 -9.87
C ILE A 83 -0.62 7.59 -9.51
N PHE A 84 -0.57 6.75 -10.55
CA PHE A 84 -0.59 5.29 -10.46
C PHE A 84 0.43 4.71 -11.43
N ASN A 85 1.02 3.56 -11.08
CA ASN A 85 1.80 2.78 -12.03
C ASN A 85 0.87 1.77 -12.71
N VAL A 86 0.28 2.14 -13.85
CA VAL A 86 -0.66 1.31 -14.61
C VAL A 86 0.08 0.65 -15.77
N LYS A 87 0.07 -0.68 -15.83
CA LYS A 87 0.75 -1.48 -16.88
C LYS A 87 2.22 -1.05 -17.09
N ASN A 88 2.93 -0.77 -15.99
CA ASN A 88 4.32 -0.33 -15.97
C ASN A 88 4.56 1.06 -16.62
N GLY A 89 3.56 1.93 -16.56
CA GLY A 89 3.63 3.32 -17.02
C GLY A 89 2.98 4.29 -16.03
N PRO A 90 3.48 5.54 -15.92
CA PRO A 90 2.86 6.53 -15.06
C PRO A 90 1.51 6.94 -15.65
N TYR A 91 0.46 6.83 -14.85
CA TYR A 91 -0.89 7.25 -15.19
C TYR A 91 -1.37 8.27 -14.16
N GLU A 92 -1.61 9.48 -14.62
CA GLU A 92 -2.13 10.57 -13.79
C GLU A 92 -3.56 10.91 -14.22
N THR A 93 -4.46 11.05 -13.26
CA THR A 93 -5.86 11.40 -13.49
C THR A 93 -6.40 12.24 -12.35
N CYS A 94 -7.35 13.13 -12.65
CA CYS A 94 -8.15 13.82 -11.64
C CYS A 94 -9.59 13.30 -11.63
N ASP A 95 -9.82 12.11 -12.18
CA ASP A 95 -11.13 11.51 -12.35
C ASP A 95 -11.09 9.98 -12.25
N GLY A 96 -12.18 9.39 -11.74
CA GLY A 96 -12.41 7.95 -11.78
C GLY A 96 -11.49 7.11 -10.89
N PHE A 97 -11.04 7.66 -9.75
CA PHE A 97 -10.23 6.93 -8.78
C PHE A 97 -10.78 7.07 -7.35
N ARG A 98 -10.21 6.32 -6.42
CA ARG A 98 -10.62 6.28 -5.01
C ARG A 98 -9.50 6.75 -4.10
N VAL A 99 -9.84 7.40 -3.00
CA VAL A 99 -8.90 7.82 -1.95
C VAL A 99 -9.26 7.08 -0.68
N LEU A 100 -8.28 6.44 -0.03
CA LEU A 100 -8.51 5.77 1.25
C LEU A 100 -8.89 6.83 2.30
N VAL A 101 -9.86 6.54 3.15
CA VAL A 101 -10.33 7.47 4.20
C VAL A 101 -10.27 6.85 5.59
N ASN A 102 -10.15 7.72 6.60
CA ASN A 102 -10.11 7.34 8.01
C ASN A 102 -11.51 7.07 8.56
N VAL A 103 -11.97 5.82 8.43
CA VAL A 103 -13.21 5.35 9.07
C VAL A 103 -12.97 5.16 10.58
N PRO A 104 -13.73 5.84 11.47
CA PRO A 104 -13.55 5.72 12.92
C PRO A 104 -13.54 4.27 13.42
N GLY A 105 -12.60 3.96 14.30
CA GLY A 105 -12.41 2.60 14.85
C GLY A 105 -11.65 1.64 13.94
N ASN A 106 -11.17 2.10 12.78
CA ASN A 106 -10.29 1.34 11.89
C ASN A 106 -9.00 2.09 11.64
N GLU A 107 -8.11 2.06 12.63
CA GLU A 107 -6.80 2.70 12.53
C GLU A 107 -5.83 1.80 11.76
N PHE A 108 -5.27 2.34 10.68
CA PHE A 108 -4.23 1.70 9.91
C PHE A 108 -2.85 2.18 10.38
N ASN A 109 -1.89 1.27 10.37
CA ASN A 109 -0.52 1.52 10.79
C ASN A 109 0.46 1.12 9.68
N LEU A 110 1.66 1.69 9.72
CA LEU A 110 2.75 1.29 8.86
C LEU A 110 3.70 0.35 9.61
N ARG A 111 3.96 -0.83 9.04
CA ARG A 111 4.88 -1.81 9.60
C ARG A 111 5.94 -2.20 8.59
N ASN A 112 7.17 -2.32 9.07
CA ASN A 112 8.20 -3.03 8.32
C ASN A 112 7.82 -4.52 8.32
N PRO A 113 7.78 -5.21 7.15
CA PRO A 113 7.59 -6.66 7.05
C PRO A 113 8.37 -7.47 8.09
N ASP A 114 9.63 -7.09 8.37
CA ASP A 114 10.53 -7.80 9.30
C ASP A 114 10.13 -7.64 10.78
N ASN A 115 9.25 -6.67 11.08
CA ASN A 115 8.81 -6.32 12.42
C ASN A 115 7.28 -6.36 12.57
N MET A 116 6.59 -7.15 11.73
CA MET A 116 5.16 -7.38 11.89
C MET A 116 4.88 -8.11 13.20
N LYS A 117 3.85 -7.67 13.91
CA LYS A 117 3.36 -8.38 15.08
C LYS A 117 2.47 -9.56 14.66
N PRO A 118 2.30 -10.58 15.52
CA PRO A 118 1.41 -11.70 15.22
C PRO A 118 -0.06 -11.32 14.95
N ASP A 119 -0.50 -10.16 15.45
CA ASP A 119 -1.84 -9.59 15.32
C ASP A 119 -1.95 -8.47 14.26
N ASP A 120 -0.88 -8.22 13.50
CA ASP A 120 -0.93 -7.29 12.37
C ASP A 120 -1.47 -7.99 11.13
N GLU A 121 -2.56 -7.47 10.57
CA GLU A 121 -3.16 -7.93 9.31
C GLU A 121 -2.82 -6.95 8.18
N LYS A 122 -2.20 -7.42 7.10
CA LYS A 122 -1.89 -6.58 5.92
C LYS A 122 -3.19 -6.11 5.27
N VAL A 123 -3.24 -4.85 4.84
CA VAL A 123 -4.42 -4.28 4.18
C VAL A 123 -4.40 -4.61 2.69
N TYR A 124 -5.44 -5.32 2.24
CA TYR A 124 -5.67 -5.67 0.85
C TYR A 124 -6.95 -5.04 0.31
N PHE A 125 -6.97 -4.76 -0.98
CA PHE A 125 -8.20 -4.52 -1.71
C PHE A 125 -8.11 -5.16 -3.09
N ARG A 126 -9.11 -5.97 -3.44
CA ARG A 126 -9.18 -6.68 -4.73
C ARG A 126 -7.90 -7.47 -5.07
N GLY A 127 -7.28 -8.08 -4.05
CA GLY A 127 -6.10 -8.95 -4.22
C GLY A 127 -4.75 -8.24 -4.29
N VAL A 128 -4.70 -6.91 -4.18
CA VAL A 128 -3.44 -6.14 -4.07
C VAL A 128 -3.32 -5.47 -2.72
N ALA A 129 -2.10 -5.31 -2.21
CA ALA A 129 -1.80 -4.67 -0.93
C ALA A 129 -1.35 -3.21 -1.11
N LEU A 130 -1.74 -2.36 -0.16
CA LEU A 130 -1.26 -0.99 -0.06
C LEU A 130 0.07 -0.95 0.70
N VAL A 131 1.06 -0.26 0.14
CA VAL A 131 2.37 -0.06 0.77
C VAL A 131 2.82 1.40 0.71
N LEU A 132 3.62 1.82 1.69
CA LEU A 132 4.48 2.99 1.56
C LEU A 132 5.88 2.52 1.16
N VAL A 133 6.27 2.83 -0.06
CA VAL A 133 7.55 2.46 -0.66
C VAL A 133 8.63 3.44 -0.21
N ARG A 134 9.85 2.96 -0.01
CA ARG A 134 11.07 3.76 0.07
C ARG A 134 11.80 3.64 -1.25
N ASP A 135 11.99 4.74 -1.96
CA ASP A 135 12.61 4.72 -3.28
C ASP A 135 14.12 4.39 -3.14
N PRO A 136 14.61 3.25 -3.66
CA PRO A 136 16.03 2.90 -3.57
C PRO A 136 16.91 3.82 -4.41
N ASN A 137 16.34 4.51 -5.42
CA ASN A 137 17.08 5.41 -6.30
C ASN A 137 17.12 6.85 -5.78
N ALA A 138 16.32 7.18 -4.76
CA ALA A 138 16.23 8.51 -4.17
C ALA A 138 16.17 8.44 -2.64
N SER A 139 17.33 8.54 -2.00
CA SER A 139 17.45 8.44 -0.54
C SER A 139 16.55 9.45 0.17
N GLY A 140 15.66 8.93 1.02
CA GLY A 140 14.73 9.74 1.81
C GLY A 140 13.37 9.95 1.14
N ASP A 141 13.18 9.45 -0.09
CA ASP A 141 11.89 9.50 -0.75
C ASP A 141 11.01 8.33 -0.32
N THR A 142 9.76 8.64 0.02
CA THR A 142 8.72 7.66 0.29
C THR A 142 7.44 8.00 -0.45
N ILE A 143 6.77 6.97 -0.99
CA ILE A 143 5.64 7.12 -1.93
C ILE A 143 4.66 5.96 -1.75
N PHE A 144 3.37 6.19 -1.86
CA PHE A 144 2.40 5.09 -1.86
C PHE A 144 2.45 4.28 -3.17
N GLY A 145 2.31 2.97 -3.04
CA GLY A 145 2.37 2.05 -4.17
C GLY A 145 1.57 0.76 -3.96
N THR A 146 1.66 -0.11 -4.96
CA THR A 146 1.01 -1.42 -5.00
C THR A 146 2.02 -2.51 -4.67
N TYR A 147 1.65 -3.45 -3.81
CA TYR A 147 2.35 -4.72 -3.65
C TYR A 147 1.41 -5.88 -4.00
N VAL A 148 1.86 -6.78 -4.86
CA VAL A 148 1.22 -8.06 -5.17
C VAL A 148 2.06 -9.14 -4.53
N GLU A 149 1.42 -10.06 -3.81
CA GLU A 149 2.13 -11.12 -3.08
C GLU A 149 2.45 -12.31 -3.98
N GLU A 150 1.57 -12.65 -4.92
CA GLU A 150 1.73 -13.78 -5.83
C GLU A 150 1.29 -13.41 -7.27
N PRO A 151 2.24 -13.16 -8.20
CA PRO A 151 3.68 -13.11 -7.98
C PRO A 151 4.10 -11.90 -7.13
N GLN A 152 5.21 -12.03 -6.39
CA GLN A 152 5.79 -10.92 -5.61
C GLN A 152 6.21 -9.78 -6.54
N VAL A 153 5.44 -8.69 -6.53
CA VAL A 153 5.66 -7.52 -7.39
C VAL A 153 5.38 -6.25 -6.60
N LEU A 154 6.29 -5.28 -6.67
CA LEU A 154 6.15 -3.95 -6.11
C LEU A 154 6.09 -2.93 -7.25
N GLN A 155 5.09 -2.04 -7.25
CA GLN A 155 4.87 -1.03 -8.28
C GLN A 155 4.58 0.33 -7.66
N TYR A 156 5.23 1.38 -8.15
CA TYR A 156 4.96 2.77 -7.76
C TYR A 156 5.41 3.73 -8.86
N VAL A 157 5.10 5.03 -8.71
CA VAL A 157 5.64 6.09 -9.58
C VAL A 157 6.55 6.98 -8.74
N ALA A 158 7.82 7.07 -9.12
CA ALA A 158 8.82 7.89 -8.44
C ALA A 158 8.58 9.39 -8.67
N TYR A 159 9.12 10.26 -7.81
CA TYR A 159 8.95 11.72 -7.95
C TYR A 159 9.63 12.33 -9.18
N ASN A 160 10.46 11.57 -9.88
CA ASN A 160 10.99 11.92 -11.21
C ASN A 160 10.00 11.59 -12.36
N GLY A 161 8.81 11.09 -12.03
CA GLY A 161 7.75 10.70 -12.98
C GLY A 161 7.93 9.32 -13.60
N GLN A 162 8.93 8.54 -13.21
CA GLN A 162 9.14 7.19 -13.75
C GLN A 162 8.29 6.16 -13.01
N ALA A 163 7.67 5.26 -13.78
CA ALA A 163 7.04 4.06 -13.24
C ALA A 163 8.13 3.04 -12.90
N GLU A 164 8.16 2.62 -11.64
CA GLU A 164 9.15 1.69 -11.10
C GLU A 164 8.47 0.37 -10.74
N GLN A 165 9.15 -0.74 -11.04
CA GLN A 165 8.69 -2.08 -10.70
C GLN A 165 9.84 -2.96 -10.22
N TYR A 166 9.59 -3.71 -9.14
CA TYR A 166 10.49 -4.74 -8.63
C TYR A 166 9.74 -6.07 -8.48
N SER A 167 10.46 -7.18 -8.56
CA SER A 167 9.85 -8.53 -8.50
C SER A 167 10.70 -9.50 -7.69
N GLY A 168 10.06 -10.54 -7.14
CA GLY A 168 10.71 -11.53 -6.28
C GLY A 168 11.05 -10.96 -4.90
N ASP A 169 12.10 -11.51 -4.27
CA ASP A 169 12.52 -11.12 -2.91
C ASP A 169 12.75 -9.60 -2.78
N ASP A 170 13.24 -8.97 -3.86
CA ASP A 170 13.45 -7.53 -3.96
C ASP A 170 12.16 -6.71 -3.81
N ALA A 171 10.97 -7.27 -4.04
CA ALA A 171 9.70 -6.54 -3.93
C ALA A 171 9.18 -6.42 -2.49
N SER A 172 9.63 -7.29 -1.58
CA SER A 172 9.04 -7.44 -0.24
C SER A 172 9.97 -7.09 0.92
N THR A 173 11.19 -6.59 0.64
CA THR A 173 12.15 -6.34 1.72
C THR A 173 11.74 -5.18 2.61
N GLY A 174 12.05 -5.32 3.91
CA GLY A 174 11.82 -4.29 4.90
C GLY A 174 12.55 -2.98 4.65
N ASP A 175 13.56 -2.98 3.77
CA ASP A 175 14.27 -1.77 3.33
C ASP A 175 13.46 -0.99 2.29
N ARG A 176 12.65 -1.67 1.48
CA ARG A 176 11.90 -1.05 0.38
C ARG A 176 10.46 -0.73 0.68
N ILE A 177 9.80 -1.48 1.56
CA ILE A 177 8.38 -1.24 1.85
C ILE A 177 8.09 -1.11 3.33
N LEU A 178 7.07 -0.32 3.62
CA LEU A 178 6.26 -0.42 4.81
C LEU A 178 4.88 -0.90 4.38
N LEU A 179 4.43 -2.01 4.96
CA LEU A 179 3.08 -2.53 4.77
C LEU A 179 2.10 -1.65 5.53
N VAL A 180 0.99 -1.30 4.89
CA VAL A 180 -0.18 -0.80 5.61
C VAL A 180 -0.88 -1.99 6.26
N VAL A 181 -1.05 -1.94 7.58
CA VAL A 181 -1.64 -3.00 8.38
C VAL A 181 -2.75 -2.48 9.27
N LYS A 182 -3.67 -3.37 9.65
CA LYS A 182 -4.58 -3.19 10.76
C LYS A 182 -4.07 -4.02 11.94
N SER A 183 -3.83 -3.39 13.09
CA SER A 183 -3.49 -4.13 14.30
C SER A 183 -4.78 -4.53 15.02
N VAL A 184 -5.02 -5.83 15.17
CA VAL A 184 -6.19 -6.31 15.92
C VAL A 184 -5.84 -6.29 17.40
N THR A 185 -6.34 -5.30 18.14
CA THR A 185 -6.18 -5.34 19.61
C THR A 185 -6.89 -6.58 20.12
N ALA A 186 -6.15 -7.56 20.66
CA ALA A 186 -6.72 -8.71 21.31
C ALA A 186 -7.72 -8.22 22.39
N LYS A 187 -9.00 -8.54 22.18
CA LYS A 187 -10.05 -8.29 23.18
C LYS A 187 -9.90 -9.23 24.37
#